data_AF-A0A1S4CAU5-F1
#
_entry.id   AF-A0A1S4CAU5-F1
#
_cell.length_a   1.000
_cell.length_b   1.000
_cell.length_c   1.000
_cell.angle_alpha   90.00
_cell.angle_beta   90.00
_cell.angle_gamma   90.00
#
_symmetry.space_group_name_H-M   'P 1'
#
loop_
_entity.id
_entity.type
_entity.pdbx_description
1 polymer ?
#
loop_
_entity_poly.entity_id
_entity_poly.type
_entity_poly.pdbx_seq_one_letter_code
_entity_poly.pdbx_strand_id
1 'polypeptide(L)'
;MDIGSTCPIYKCRCLTKLTQAGLNTSLALCFFQKLEEKKNQEKITKKQKMGCWSAENATKAFLKTMNMGKRATEPNGAEFISALAAGNNVQLMVVACANVADSTTLALVAAAQQTGGRVICILNGVEELYLSKMALGTNSSHLEFVVANAQSLNMLLPNYYKDADFIAVDCNIQKHEEILESLRKHRREKNTIVLGYNAFCKESWRSSPLRTQLLPIGEGLLLTRIGAKAKKVTAQGMENRGHWIVKVDKCTGEEHVYRVKSPRRRVVEA
;
A
#
# COMPACT_ATOMS: atom_id res chain seq x y z
N MET A 1 34.54 39.09 -27.50
CA MET A 1 34.14 37.72 -27.86
C MET A 1 33.39 37.17 -26.66
N ASP A 2 32.09 36.95 -26.89
CA ASP A 2 31.07 36.35 -26.01
C ASP A 2 31.54 35.00 -25.39
N ILE A 3 30.96 34.45 -24.31
CA ILE A 3 29.62 33.84 -24.26
C ILE A 3 29.04 33.92 -22.84
N GLY A 4 27.75 34.25 -22.76
CA GLY A 4 27.00 34.43 -21.52
C GLY A 4 26.60 33.15 -20.80
N SER A 5 26.17 33.32 -19.56
CA SER A 5 25.09 32.51 -18.98
C SER A 5 24.31 33.38 -18.00
N THR A 6 23.17 33.83 -18.48
CA THR A 6 22.10 34.47 -17.72
C THR A 6 21.53 33.45 -16.74
N CYS A 7 21.84 33.62 -15.45
CA CYS A 7 21.07 32.99 -14.39
C CYS A 7 19.75 33.76 -14.25
N PRO A 8 18.57 33.11 -14.32
CA PRO A 8 17.31 33.80 -14.15
C PRO A 8 17.24 34.32 -12.71
N ILE A 9 17.40 35.63 -12.55
CA ILE A 9 16.98 36.37 -11.38
C ILE A 9 15.47 36.12 -11.29
N TYR A 10 15.07 35.10 -10.52
CA TYR A 10 13.72 35.06 -9.96
C TYR A 10 13.64 36.26 -9.03
N LYS A 11 13.24 37.39 -9.62
CA LYS A 11 12.93 38.64 -8.92
C LYS A 11 11.69 38.32 -8.08
N CYS A 12 11.92 37.72 -6.93
CA CYS A 12 10.86 37.33 -6.02
C CYS A 12 10.23 38.62 -5.51
N ARG A 13 9.04 38.96 -6.02
CA ARG A 13 8.29 40.18 -5.72
C ARG A 13 8.03 40.40 -4.21
N CYS A 14 8.29 39.38 -3.38
CA CYS A 14 8.22 39.46 -1.92
C CYS A 14 9.46 40.10 -1.26
N LEU A 15 10.67 39.96 -1.83
CA LEU A 15 11.89 40.50 -1.21
C LEU A 15 11.92 42.04 -1.24
N THR A 16 11.33 42.65 -2.27
CA THR A 16 11.28 44.12 -2.41
C THR A 16 10.27 44.78 -1.46
N LYS A 17 9.29 44.04 -0.93
CA LYS A 17 8.34 44.56 0.07
C LYS A 17 8.85 44.46 1.51
N LEU A 18 9.82 43.58 1.79
CA LEU A 18 10.36 43.38 3.14
C LEU A 18 11.45 44.41 3.50
N THR A 19 12.16 44.95 2.51
CA THR A 19 13.14 46.03 2.72
C THR A 19 12.49 47.37 3.10
N GLN A 20 11.22 47.60 2.76
CA GLN A 20 10.46 48.79 3.20
C GLN A 20 9.96 48.70 4.65
N ALA A 21 10.07 47.54 5.32
CA ALA A 21 9.58 47.31 6.67
C ALA A 21 10.68 47.23 7.75
N GLY A 22 11.93 47.60 7.43
CA GLY A 22 13.03 47.66 8.41
C GLY A 22 13.51 46.32 8.98
N LEU A 23 13.11 45.19 8.38
CA LEU A 23 13.56 43.87 8.79
C LEU A 23 14.92 43.54 8.17
N ASN A 24 15.91 43.24 9.02
CA ASN A 24 17.25 42.81 8.64
C ASN A 24 17.15 41.67 7.61
N THR A 25 17.77 41.82 6.44
CA THR A 25 17.68 40.89 5.30
C THR A 25 18.09 39.47 5.68
N SER A 26 18.97 39.32 6.67
CA SER A 26 19.37 38.04 7.24
C SER A 26 18.22 37.29 7.94
N LEU A 27 17.36 38.01 8.68
CA LEU A 27 16.21 37.42 9.38
C LEU A 27 15.12 36.99 8.40
N ALA A 28 14.89 37.76 7.33
CA ALA A 28 13.92 37.42 6.30
C ALA A 28 14.33 36.16 5.52
N LEU A 29 15.61 36.03 5.16
CA LEU A 29 16.15 34.82 4.51
C LEU A 29 16.04 33.60 5.43
N CYS A 30 16.35 33.75 6.73
CA CYS A 30 16.22 32.68 7.71
C CYS A 30 14.76 32.20 7.88
N PHE A 31 13.79 33.12 7.82
CA PHE A 31 12.36 32.78 7.91
C PHE A 31 11.87 32.02 6.67
N PHE A 32 12.29 32.43 5.46
CA PHE A 32 11.97 31.72 4.23
C PHE A 32 12.63 30.33 4.19
N GLN A 33 13.88 30.22 4.63
CA GLN A 33 14.59 28.95 4.71
C GLN A 33 13.91 28.00 5.71
N LYS A 34 13.44 28.50 6.86
CA LYS A 34 12.62 27.72 7.82
C LYS A 34 11.25 27.33 7.27
N LEU A 35 10.64 28.14 6.41
CA LEU A 35 9.37 27.81 5.76
C LEU A 35 9.54 26.74 4.68
N GLU A 36 10.62 26.81 3.89
CA GLU A 36 10.98 25.75 2.94
C GLU A 36 11.36 24.47 3.66
N GLU A 37 12.14 24.54 4.74
CA GLU A 37 12.45 23.40 5.61
C GLU A 37 11.17 22.81 6.21
N LYS A 38 10.22 23.61 6.71
CA LYS A 38 8.92 23.11 7.17
C LYS A 38 8.11 22.44 6.06
N LYS A 39 8.04 23.03 4.86
CA LYS A 39 7.37 22.43 3.70
C LYS A 39 8.05 21.13 3.26
N ASN A 40 9.37 21.06 3.35
CA ASN A 40 10.13 19.83 3.09
C ASN A 40 9.96 18.82 4.22
N GLN A 41 9.90 19.24 5.49
CA GLN A 41 9.60 18.38 6.63
C GLN A 41 8.20 17.79 6.52
N GLU A 42 7.21 18.56 6.05
CA GLU A 42 5.85 18.10 5.77
C GLU A 42 5.80 17.17 4.54
N LYS A 43 6.59 17.44 3.50
CA LYS A 43 6.77 16.50 2.36
C LYS A 43 7.49 15.22 2.77
N ILE A 44 8.48 15.28 3.67
CA ILE A 44 9.28 14.15 4.16
C ILE A 44 8.48 13.34 5.19
N THR A 45 7.69 13.96 6.05
CA THR A 45 6.78 13.25 6.97
C THR A 45 5.57 12.63 6.25
N LYS A 46 5.18 13.17 5.09
CA LYS A 46 4.25 12.50 4.15
C LYS A 46 4.90 11.41 3.29
N LYS A 47 6.24 11.32 3.25
CA LYS A 47 6.98 10.27 2.52
C LYS A 47 7.39 9.17 3.49
N GLN A 48 6.79 7.98 3.37
CA GLN A 48 7.03 6.77 4.18
C GLN A 48 6.38 6.73 5.56
N LYS A 49 5.05 6.75 5.55
CA LYS A 49 4.26 5.92 6.47
C LYS A 49 3.20 5.27 5.57
N MET A 50 2.92 3.97 5.70
CA MET A 50 1.61 3.51 5.23
C MET A 50 0.60 4.48 5.85
N GLY A 51 -0.29 5.03 5.03
CA GLY A 51 -1.27 6.00 5.48
C GLY A 51 -1.92 5.48 6.76
N CYS A 52 -2.21 6.38 7.70
CA CYS A 52 -3.06 5.99 8.83
C CYS A 52 -4.30 5.31 8.24
N TRP A 53 -4.66 4.14 8.77
CA TRP A 53 -5.76 3.34 8.25
C TRP A 53 -7.02 4.21 8.07
N SER A 54 -7.60 4.19 6.87
CA SER A 54 -8.83 4.92 6.56
C SER A 54 -10.02 3.96 6.63
N ALA A 55 -10.78 4.04 7.71
CA ALA A 55 -12.02 3.29 7.87
C ALA A 55 -13.03 3.64 6.76
N GLU A 56 -13.08 4.91 6.35
CA GLU A 56 -13.98 5.37 5.28
C GLU A 56 -13.63 4.71 3.93
N ASN A 57 -12.36 4.71 3.54
CA ASN A 57 -11.93 4.06 2.29
C ASN A 57 -12.18 2.56 2.34
N ALA A 58 -11.90 1.93 3.49
CA ALA A 58 -12.13 0.51 3.69
C ALA A 58 -13.62 0.16 3.51
N THR A 59 -14.52 0.89 4.17
CA THR A 59 -15.97 0.68 4.08
C THR A 59 -16.50 0.94 2.67
N LYS A 60 -16.08 2.03 2.01
CA LYS A 60 -16.51 2.34 0.63
C LYS A 60 -16.04 1.29 -0.37
N ALA A 61 -14.82 0.77 -0.22
CA ALA A 61 -14.31 -0.30 -1.07
C ALA A 61 -15.06 -1.60 -0.83
N PHE A 62 -15.28 -1.96 0.45
CA PHE A 62 -16.05 -3.14 0.85
C PHE A 62 -17.44 -3.15 0.20
N LEU A 63 -18.22 -2.07 0.38
CA LEU A 63 -19.57 -1.96 -0.16
C LEU A 63 -19.58 -1.95 -1.69
N LYS A 64 -18.57 -1.35 -2.31
CA LYS A 64 -18.44 -1.35 -3.77
C LYS A 64 -18.17 -2.75 -4.31
N THR A 65 -17.29 -3.51 -3.67
CA THR A 65 -17.00 -4.91 -4.02
C THR A 65 -18.24 -5.78 -3.90
N MET A 66 -19.00 -5.65 -2.81
CA MET A 66 -20.29 -6.34 -2.61
C MET A 66 -21.27 -6.11 -3.78
N ASN A 67 -21.26 -4.90 -4.36
CA ASN A 67 -22.12 -4.54 -5.49
C ASN A 67 -21.55 -4.96 -6.86
N MET A 68 -20.24 -5.21 -6.96
CA MET A 68 -19.58 -5.68 -8.18
C MET A 68 -19.60 -7.21 -8.31
N GLY A 69 -19.61 -7.93 -7.20
CA GLY A 69 -19.73 -9.38 -7.17
C GLY A 69 -21.15 -9.86 -7.48
N LYS A 70 -21.29 -11.16 -7.74
CA LYS A 70 -22.61 -11.81 -7.66
C LYS A 70 -23.03 -11.75 -6.19
N ARG A 71 -24.29 -11.38 -5.93
CA ARG A 71 -24.85 -11.29 -4.57
C ARG A 71 -24.77 -12.66 -3.89
N ALA A 72 -23.66 -12.93 -3.22
CA ALA A 72 -23.52 -14.06 -2.32
C ALA A 72 -24.23 -13.71 -1.00
N THR A 73 -24.76 -14.72 -0.32
CA THR A 73 -25.45 -14.57 0.97
C THR A 73 -24.51 -14.16 2.11
N GLU A 74 -23.19 -14.32 1.92
CA GLU A 74 -22.17 -13.96 2.90
C GLU A 74 -20.99 -13.21 2.24
N PRO A 75 -20.49 -12.12 2.85
CA PRO A 75 -19.27 -11.44 2.40
C PRO A 75 -18.08 -12.39 2.52
N ASN A 76 -17.29 -12.50 1.46
CA ASN A 76 -16.21 -13.47 1.29
C ASN A 76 -14.84 -12.77 1.39
N GLY A 77 -13.76 -13.47 1.00
CA GLY A 77 -12.40 -12.95 0.99
C GLY A 77 -12.23 -11.70 0.12
N ALA A 78 -12.96 -11.58 -0.99
CA ALA A 78 -12.84 -10.45 -1.92
C ALA A 78 -13.18 -9.11 -1.24
N GLU A 79 -14.27 -9.04 -0.49
CA GLU A 79 -14.69 -7.83 0.22
C GLU A 79 -13.65 -7.41 1.26
N PHE A 80 -13.14 -8.37 2.04
CA PHE A 80 -12.06 -8.13 2.99
C PHE A 80 -10.79 -7.60 2.31
N ILE A 81 -10.42 -8.18 1.17
CA ILE A 81 -9.25 -7.75 0.37
C ILE A 81 -9.41 -6.30 -0.08
N SER A 82 -10.60 -5.93 -0.59
CA SER A 82 -10.87 -4.56 -1.02
C SER A 82 -10.76 -3.56 0.14
N ALA A 83 -11.32 -3.91 1.30
CA ALA A 83 -11.27 -3.09 2.50
C ALA A 83 -9.82 -2.95 3.00
N LEU A 84 -9.05 -4.03 3.00
CA LEU A 84 -7.65 -4.05 3.41
C LEU A 84 -6.79 -3.17 2.50
N ALA A 85 -6.94 -3.29 1.18
CA ALA A 85 -6.19 -2.49 0.22
C ALA A 85 -6.56 -1.00 0.29
N ALA A 86 -7.86 -0.68 0.26
CA ALA A 86 -8.32 0.70 0.28
C ALA A 86 -8.07 1.39 1.62
N GLY A 87 -8.25 0.67 2.73
CA GLY A 87 -8.00 1.18 4.07
C GLY A 87 -6.53 1.49 4.32
N ASN A 88 -5.60 0.82 3.64
CA ASN A 88 -4.16 1.17 3.67
C ASN A 88 -3.77 2.23 2.62
N ASN A 89 -4.73 2.79 1.88
CA ASN A 89 -4.52 3.78 0.81
C ASN A 89 -3.49 3.33 -0.24
N VAL A 90 -3.54 2.05 -0.60
CA VAL A 90 -2.63 1.41 -1.57
C VAL A 90 -2.77 2.09 -2.94
N GLN A 91 -1.63 2.40 -3.59
CA GLN A 91 -1.60 3.09 -4.88
C GLN A 91 -1.27 2.14 -6.03
N LEU A 92 -0.39 1.15 -5.81
CA LEU A 92 -0.06 0.11 -6.78
C LEU A 92 -0.43 -1.27 -6.25
N MET A 93 -1.43 -1.89 -6.87
CA MET A 93 -1.93 -3.23 -6.57
C MET A 93 -1.54 -4.18 -7.69
N VAL A 94 -1.00 -5.35 -7.36
CA VAL A 94 -0.71 -6.42 -8.30
C VAL A 94 -1.44 -7.68 -7.87
N VAL A 95 -2.16 -8.34 -8.78
CA VAL A 95 -2.78 -9.64 -8.55
C VAL A 95 -2.25 -10.65 -9.56
N ALA A 96 -1.83 -11.82 -9.07
CA ALA A 96 -1.52 -12.97 -9.91
C ALA A 96 -2.63 -14.01 -9.74
N CYS A 97 -3.31 -14.35 -10.84
CA CYS A 97 -4.43 -15.30 -10.85
C CYS A 97 -3.96 -16.66 -11.39
N ALA A 98 -4.49 -17.77 -10.86
CA ALA A 98 -4.19 -19.10 -11.39
C ALA A 98 -4.84 -19.34 -12.77
N ASN A 99 -5.97 -18.67 -13.02
CA ASN A 99 -6.82 -18.82 -14.19
C ASN A 99 -7.43 -17.45 -14.56
N VAL A 100 -8.71 -17.43 -14.97
CA VAL A 100 -9.47 -16.21 -15.28
C VAL A 100 -9.56 -15.28 -14.07
N ALA A 101 -9.48 -13.97 -14.31
CA ALA A 101 -9.66 -12.95 -13.28
C ALA A 101 -10.98 -13.14 -12.51
N ASP A 102 -10.86 -13.16 -11.19
CA ASP A 102 -11.90 -13.56 -10.25
C ASP A 102 -12.47 -12.36 -9.45
N SER A 103 -13.26 -12.68 -8.42
CA SER A 103 -13.79 -11.67 -7.49
C SER A 103 -12.70 -10.88 -6.75
N THR A 104 -11.52 -11.48 -6.51
CA THR A 104 -10.37 -10.78 -5.92
C THR A 104 -9.85 -9.69 -6.85
N THR A 105 -9.85 -9.93 -8.15
CA THR A 105 -9.48 -8.90 -9.14
C THR A 105 -10.46 -7.73 -9.12
N LEU A 106 -11.77 -7.99 -9.07
CA LEU A 106 -12.79 -6.94 -8.92
C LEU A 106 -12.66 -6.17 -7.61
N ALA A 107 -12.34 -6.86 -6.50
CA ALA A 107 -12.09 -6.24 -5.20
C ALA A 107 -10.95 -5.22 -5.25
N LEU A 108 -9.87 -5.53 -5.97
CA LEU A 108 -8.77 -4.60 -6.16
C LEU A 108 -9.14 -3.45 -7.08
N VAL A 109 -9.96 -3.68 -8.11
CA VAL A 109 -10.51 -2.58 -8.93
C VAL A 109 -11.34 -1.63 -8.06
N ALA A 110 -12.21 -2.17 -7.21
CA ALA A 110 -12.99 -1.37 -6.27
C ALA A 110 -12.09 -0.55 -5.35
N ALA A 111 -11.05 -1.17 -4.78
CA ALA A 111 -10.08 -0.49 -3.92
C ALA A 111 -9.32 0.62 -4.66
N ALA A 112 -8.83 0.36 -5.88
CA ALA A 112 -8.11 1.33 -6.70
C ALA A 112 -8.98 2.55 -7.04
N GLN A 113 -10.25 2.33 -7.37
CA GLN A 113 -11.19 3.42 -7.61
C GLN A 113 -11.45 4.27 -6.35
N GLN A 114 -11.33 3.69 -5.15
CA GLN A 114 -11.44 4.47 -3.90
C GLN A 114 -10.16 5.22 -3.54
N THR A 115 -8.99 4.67 -3.86
CA THR A 115 -7.69 5.26 -3.48
C THR A 115 -7.06 6.12 -4.57
N GLY A 116 -7.65 6.15 -5.78
CA GLY A 116 -7.02 6.71 -6.97
C GLY A 116 -5.82 5.89 -7.46
N GLY A 117 -5.71 4.64 -7.03
CA GLY A 117 -4.63 3.72 -7.39
C GLY A 117 -4.85 3.04 -8.75
N ARG A 118 -3.96 2.11 -9.07
CA ARG A 118 -4.07 1.26 -10.28
C ARG A 118 -3.83 -0.21 -9.95
N VAL A 119 -4.39 -1.09 -10.78
CA VAL A 119 -4.33 -2.55 -10.61
C VAL A 119 -3.67 -3.19 -11.83
N ILE A 120 -2.70 -4.06 -11.56
CA ILE A 120 -2.06 -4.91 -12.56
C ILE A 120 -2.54 -6.35 -12.33
N CYS A 121 -3.14 -6.96 -13.35
CA CYS A 121 -3.63 -8.34 -13.31
C CYS A 121 -2.73 -9.23 -14.17
N ILE A 122 -2.05 -10.16 -13.51
CA ILE A 122 -1.16 -11.13 -14.14
C ILE A 122 -1.91 -12.44 -14.33
N LEU A 123 -1.93 -12.93 -15.58
CA LEU A 123 -2.64 -14.13 -16.00
C LEU A 123 -1.67 -15.11 -16.66
N ASN A 124 -1.98 -16.41 -16.61
CA ASN A 124 -1.08 -17.47 -17.06
C ASN A 124 -0.99 -17.60 -18.59
N GLY A 125 -1.97 -17.08 -19.33
CA GLY A 125 -2.03 -17.22 -20.79
C GLY A 125 -2.95 -16.21 -21.49
N VAL A 126 -2.94 -16.26 -22.83
CA VAL A 126 -3.73 -15.37 -23.69
C VAL A 126 -5.22 -15.73 -23.68
N GLU A 127 -5.53 -17.01 -23.50
CA GLU A 127 -6.91 -17.49 -23.38
C GLU A 127 -7.56 -16.95 -22.10
N GLU A 128 -6.87 -17.07 -20.97
CA GLU A 128 -7.32 -16.52 -19.69
C GLU A 128 -7.47 -15.00 -19.78
N LEU A 129 -6.59 -14.30 -20.51
CA LEU A 129 -6.72 -12.87 -20.78
C LEU A 129 -8.03 -12.53 -21.50
N TYR A 130 -8.34 -13.25 -22.58
CA TYR A 130 -9.57 -13.03 -23.33
C TYR A 130 -10.80 -13.28 -22.45
N LEU A 131 -10.84 -14.43 -21.77
CA LEU A 131 -11.92 -14.79 -20.86
C LEU A 131 -12.08 -13.80 -19.70
N SER A 132 -10.97 -13.29 -19.16
CA SER A 132 -10.97 -12.30 -18.08
C SER A 132 -11.57 -10.98 -18.53
N LYS A 133 -11.23 -10.50 -19.73
CA LYS A 133 -11.83 -9.27 -20.28
C LYS A 133 -13.34 -9.42 -20.45
N MET A 134 -13.80 -10.58 -20.91
CA MET A 134 -15.22 -10.88 -21.05
C MET A 134 -15.93 -10.96 -19.68
N ALA A 135 -15.34 -11.67 -18.72
CA ALA A 135 -15.91 -11.84 -17.38
C ALA A 135 -15.99 -10.52 -16.60
N LEU A 136 -14.99 -9.65 -16.74
CA LEU A 136 -14.93 -8.36 -16.05
C LEU A 136 -15.77 -7.27 -16.73
N GLY A 137 -16.13 -7.45 -18.00
CA GLY A 137 -16.90 -6.47 -18.78
C GLY A 137 -16.24 -5.09 -18.77
N THR A 138 -17.02 -4.05 -18.44
CA THR A 138 -16.54 -2.66 -18.39
C THR A 138 -15.44 -2.43 -17.36
N ASN A 139 -15.36 -3.25 -16.31
CA ASN A 139 -14.32 -3.13 -15.27
C ASN A 139 -12.93 -3.49 -15.79
N SER A 140 -12.82 -4.20 -16.91
CA SER A 140 -11.54 -4.52 -17.56
C SER A 140 -10.74 -3.27 -17.96
N SER A 141 -11.42 -2.13 -18.21
CA SER A 141 -10.78 -0.85 -18.54
C SER A 141 -10.00 -0.21 -17.38
N HIS A 142 -10.20 -0.70 -16.16
CA HIS A 142 -9.51 -0.23 -14.95
C HIS A 142 -8.27 -1.07 -14.59
N LEU A 143 -7.89 -2.01 -15.45
CA LEU A 143 -6.83 -2.98 -15.23
C LEU A 143 -5.75 -2.89 -16.31
N GLU A 144 -4.51 -3.05 -15.90
CA GLU A 144 -3.39 -3.35 -16.78
C GLU A 144 -3.17 -4.87 -16.77
N PHE A 145 -3.34 -5.53 -17.91
CA PHE A 145 -3.16 -6.98 -18.00
C PHE A 145 -1.74 -7.34 -18.43
N VAL A 146 -1.18 -8.37 -17.79
CA VAL A 146 0.12 -8.93 -18.13
C VAL A 146 0.01 -10.45 -18.21
N VAL A 147 0.58 -11.05 -19.25
CA VAL A 147 0.62 -12.50 -19.41
C VAL A 147 1.98 -13.00 -18.94
N ALA A 148 2.00 -13.85 -17.92
CA ALA A 148 3.21 -14.46 -17.40
C ALA A 148 2.91 -15.83 -16.78
N ASN A 149 3.75 -16.82 -17.10
CA ASN A 149 3.60 -18.15 -16.53
C ASN A 149 4.05 -18.21 -15.05
N ALA A 150 3.63 -19.28 -14.34
CA ALA A 150 3.95 -19.46 -12.92
C ALA A 150 5.46 -19.43 -12.61
N GLN A 151 6.30 -19.96 -13.50
CA GLN A 151 7.77 -19.96 -13.32
C GLN A 151 8.34 -18.53 -13.35
N SER A 152 7.76 -17.69 -14.20
CA SER A 152 8.15 -16.29 -14.37
C SER A 152 7.72 -15.42 -13.19
N LEU A 153 6.65 -15.77 -12.46
CA LEU A 153 6.17 -15.01 -11.30
C LEU A 153 7.21 -14.89 -10.18
N ASN A 154 8.00 -15.94 -9.94
CA ASN A 154 9.11 -15.94 -8.98
C ASN A 154 10.16 -14.86 -9.26
N MET A 155 10.33 -14.48 -10.53
CA MET A 155 11.25 -13.42 -10.95
C MET A 155 10.53 -12.08 -11.15
N LEU A 156 9.33 -12.10 -11.71
CA LEU A 156 8.58 -10.92 -12.12
C LEU A 156 8.12 -10.11 -10.91
N LEU A 157 7.48 -10.74 -9.92
CA LEU A 157 6.90 -10.03 -8.79
C LEU A 157 7.95 -9.40 -7.87
N PRO A 158 9.07 -10.06 -7.52
CA PRO A 158 10.08 -9.44 -6.67
C PRO A 158 10.87 -8.34 -7.39
N ASN A 159 11.15 -8.47 -8.70
CA ASN A 159 12.07 -7.57 -9.40
C ASN A 159 11.36 -6.44 -10.16
N TYR A 160 10.37 -6.75 -10.99
CA TYR A 160 9.68 -5.77 -11.83
C TYR A 160 8.58 -5.03 -11.07
N TYR A 161 7.91 -5.72 -10.14
CA TYR A 161 6.88 -5.15 -9.27
C TYR A 161 7.38 -4.88 -7.85
N LYS A 162 8.67 -4.56 -7.70
CA LYS A 162 9.30 -4.24 -6.40
C LYS A 162 8.66 -3.05 -5.68
N ASP A 163 8.06 -2.12 -6.44
CA ASP A 163 7.45 -0.88 -5.94
C ASP A 163 5.96 -1.02 -5.62
N ALA A 164 5.38 -2.22 -5.76
CA ALA A 164 3.99 -2.48 -5.41
C ALA A 164 3.74 -2.33 -3.91
N ASP A 165 2.65 -1.67 -3.56
CA ASP A 165 2.23 -1.48 -2.17
C ASP A 165 1.40 -2.70 -1.69
N PHE A 166 0.75 -3.39 -2.62
CA PHE A 166 -0.08 -4.57 -2.35
C PHE A 166 0.09 -5.62 -3.45
N ILE A 167 0.36 -6.86 -3.06
CA ILE A 167 0.51 -8.01 -3.97
C ILE A 167 -0.41 -9.13 -3.50
N ALA A 168 -1.39 -9.51 -4.32
CA ALA A 168 -2.24 -10.68 -4.13
C ALA A 168 -1.77 -11.83 -5.03
N VAL A 169 -1.66 -13.03 -4.49
CA VAL A 169 -1.26 -14.25 -5.23
C VAL A 169 -2.30 -15.32 -4.97
N ASP A 170 -2.85 -15.89 -6.04
CA ASP A 170 -3.74 -17.04 -5.95
C ASP A 170 -2.94 -18.28 -5.55
N CYS A 171 -3.27 -18.89 -4.41
CA CYS A 171 -2.61 -20.11 -3.93
C CYS A 171 -2.91 -21.35 -4.79
N ASN A 172 -3.86 -21.26 -5.74
CA ASN A 172 -4.06 -22.28 -6.76
C ASN A 172 -2.93 -22.31 -7.81
N ILE A 173 -2.10 -21.27 -7.90
CA ILE A 173 -0.92 -21.24 -8.77
C ILE A 173 0.07 -22.35 -8.36
N GLN A 174 0.64 -23.03 -9.35
CA GLN A 174 1.71 -24.00 -9.11
C GLN A 174 2.92 -23.32 -8.45
N LYS A 175 3.45 -23.93 -7.39
CA LYS A 175 4.59 -23.39 -6.61
C LYS A 175 4.33 -22.02 -5.95
N HIS A 176 3.08 -21.70 -5.62
CA HIS A 176 2.72 -20.46 -4.90
C HIS A 176 3.53 -20.23 -3.60
N GLU A 177 3.93 -21.29 -2.90
CA GLU A 177 4.81 -21.19 -1.72
C GLU A 177 6.17 -20.59 -2.06
N GLU A 178 6.81 -21.04 -3.15
CA GLU A 178 8.07 -20.48 -3.64
C GLU A 178 7.92 -19.01 -4.02
N ILE A 179 6.77 -18.66 -4.64
CA ILE A 179 6.43 -17.28 -5.01
C ILE A 179 6.31 -16.41 -3.76
N LEU A 180 5.50 -16.82 -2.78
CA LEU A 180 5.30 -16.08 -1.53
C LEU A 180 6.61 -15.97 -0.72
N GLU A 181 7.42 -17.02 -0.72
CA GLU A 181 8.75 -17.03 -0.07
C GLU A 181 9.71 -16.06 -0.75
N SER A 182 9.78 -16.05 -2.08
CA SER A 182 10.62 -15.14 -2.85
C SER A 182 10.26 -13.67 -2.57
N LEU A 183 8.96 -13.38 -2.50
CA LEU A 183 8.43 -12.05 -2.18
C LEU A 183 8.86 -11.59 -0.79
N ARG A 184 8.93 -12.48 0.20
CA ARG A 184 9.35 -12.16 1.57
C ARG A 184 10.84 -11.95 1.71
N LYS A 185 11.64 -12.80 1.06
CA LYS A 185 13.11 -12.72 1.09
C LYS A 185 13.61 -11.47 0.36
N HIS A 186 12.87 -11.00 -0.65
CA HIS A 186 13.26 -9.83 -1.42
C HIS A 186 13.15 -8.54 -0.60
N ARG A 187 14.23 -7.75 -0.58
CA ARG A 187 14.24 -6.46 0.12
C ARG A 187 13.40 -5.45 -0.65
N ARG A 188 12.47 -4.79 0.05
CA ARG A 188 11.63 -3.73 -0.53
C ARG A 188 11.99 -2.35 -0.01
N GLU A 189 11.85 -1.36 -0.89
CA GLU A 189 12.07 0.06 -0.58
C GLU A 189 10.84 0.70 0.09
N LYS A 190 9.67 0.07 -0.06
CA LYS A 190 8.39 0.47 0.51
C LYS A 190 7.81 -0.64 1.38
N ASN A 191 6.87 -0.26 2.24
CA ASN A 191 6.07 -1.23 2.97
C ASN A 191 5.10 -1.87 1.99
N THR A 192 5.06 -3.19 1.96
CA THR A 192 4.21 -3.94 1.04
C THR A 192 3.37 -4.94 1.82
N ILE A 193 2.09 -5.01 1.48
CA ILE A 193 1.19 -6.06 1.93
C ILE A 193 1.23 -7.17 0.88
N VAL A 194 1.65 -8.37 1.27
CA VAL A 194 1.59 -9.57 0.44
C VAL A 194 0.49 -10.46 0.98
N LEU A 195 -0.40 -10.89 0.10
CA LEU A 195 -1.56 -11.71 0.44
C LEU A 195 -1.62 -12.94 -0.47
N GLY A 196 -1.61 -14.13 0.12
CA GLY A 196 -2.08 -15.33 -0.57
C GLY A 196 -3.59 -15.48 -0.37
N TYR A 197 -4.37 -15.69 -1.43
CA TYR A 197 -5.80 -16.03 -1.31
C TYR A 197 -6.04 -17.44 -1.86
N ASN A 198 -7.15 -18.09 -1.47
CA ASN A 198 -7.40 -19.52 -1.71
C ASN A 198 -6.38 -20.43 -0.98
N ALA A 199 -5.95 -20.01 0.21
CA ALA A 199 -4.89 -20.71 0.94
C ALA A 199 -5.31 -22.07 1.53
N PHE A 200 -6.60 -22.30 1.77
CA PHE A 200 -7.09 -23.59 2.27
C PHE A 200 -7.05 -24.71 1.24
N CYS A 201 -6.89 -24.37 -0.04
CA CYS A 201 -6.83 -25.36 -1.12
C CYS A 201 -5.63 -26.31 -1.00
N LYS A 202 -4.67 -26.06 -0.09
CA LYS A 202 -3.50 -26.93 0.16
C LYS A 202 -3.17 -27.00 1.65
N GLU A 203 -2.84 -28.18 2.17
CA GLU A 203 -2.48 -28.38 3.59
C GLU A 203 -1.11 -27.79 3.98
N SER A 204 -0.32 -27.36 2.99
CA SER A 204 1.07 -26.93 3.13
C SER A 204 1.28 -25.65 3.93
N TRP A 205 0.24 -24.85 4.17
CA TRP A 205 0.33 -23.67 5.03
C TRP A 205 0.56 -24.02 6.51
N ARG A 206 0.15 -25.21 6.97
CA ARG A 206 0.32 -25.64 8.38
C ARG A 206 1.79 -25.87 8.75
N SER A 207 2.61 -26.20 7.76
CA SER A 207 4.04 -26.52 7.93
C SER A 207 4.96 -25.34 7.60
N SER A 208 4.37 -24.19 7.26
CA SER A 208 5.10 -23.08 6.68
C SER A 208 5.87 -22.29 7.75
N PRO A 209 7.20 -22.14 7.65
CA PRO A 209 8.03 -21.32 8.57
C PRO A 209 7.72 -19.81 8.53
N LEU A 210 6.70 -19.45 7.77
CA LEU A 210 6.41 -18.10 7.34
C LEU A 210 5.66 -17.39 8.46
N ARG A 211 6.08 -16.17 8.79
CA ARG A 211 5.35 -15.24 9.69
C ARG A 211 4.07 -14.72 9.00
N THR A 212 3.31 -15.62 8.41
CA THR A 212 2.01 -15.42 7.81
C THR A 212 0.94 -15.57 8.85
N GLN A 213 0.05 -14.59 8.92
CA GLN A 213 -1.20 -14.76 9.62
C GLN A 213 -2.19 -15.38 8.63
N LEU A 214 -2.61 -16.63 8.88
CA LEU A 214 -3.74 -17.20 8.17
C LEU A 214 -5.03 -16.66 8.76
N LEU A 215 -5.89 -16.11 7.91
CA LEU A 215 -7.21 -15.65 8.27
C LEU A 215 -8.22 -16.63 7.67
N PRO A 216 -9.11 -17.24 8.49
CA PRO A 216 -10.15 -18.16 8.03
C PRO A 216 -11.32 -17.37 7.41
N ILE A 217 -11.03 -16.59 6.38
CA ILE A 217 -12.01 -15.79 5.64
C ILE A 217 -12.07 -16.37 4.23
N GLY A 218 -13.26 -16.79 3.81
CA GLY A 218 -13.45 -17.48 2.54
C GLY A 218 -12.63 -18.77 2.43
N GLU A 219 -12.00 -18.97 1.28
CA GLU A 219 -11.09 -20.08 1.00
C GLU A 219 -9.70 -19.90 1.65
N GLY A 220 -9.57 -19.03 2.65
CA GLY A 220 -8.36 -18.80 3.43
C GLY A 220 -7.45 -17.72 2.84
N LEU A 221 -6.95 -16.84 3.71
CA LEU A 221 -6.07 -15.72 3.35
C LEU A 221 -4.76 -15.74 4.14
N LEU A 222 -3.61 -15.81 3.46
CA LEU A 222 -2.26 -15.73 4.03
C LEU A 222 -1.73 -14.30 3.97
N LEU A 223 -1.83 -13.56 5.07
CA LEU A 223 -1.38 -12.18 5.15
C LEU A 223 0.08 -12.08 5.60
N THR A 224 0.88 -11.30 4.89
CA THR A 224 2.24 -10.89 5.30
C THR A 224 2.45 -9.41 5.07
N ARG A 225 3.04 -8.74 6.07
CA ARG A 225 3.47 -7.34 5.95
C ARG A 225 4.98 -7.29 5.87
N ILE A 226 5.50 -6.75 4.77
CA ILE A 226 6.93 -6.58 4.53
C ILE A 226 7.27 -5.11 4.79
N GLY A 227 8.18 -4.87 5.73
CA GLY A 227 8.66 -3.53 6.05
C GLY A 227 9.68 -3.02 5.04
N ALA A 228 9.63 -1.73 4.74
CA ALA A 228 10.65 -1.05 3.96
C ALA A 228 12.02 -1.16 4.63
N LYS A 229 13.08 -1.24 3.81
CA LYS A 229 14.46 -1.11 4.29
C LYS A 229 14.61 0.19 5.07
N ALA A 230 14.94 0.09 6.37
CA ALA A 230 15.35 1.25 7.13
C ALA A 230 16.60 1.85 6.48
N LYS A 231 16.55 3.11 6.07
CA LYS A 231 17.78 3.88 5.83
C LYS A 231 18.57 3.81 7.15
N LYS A 232 19.87 3.49 7.10
CA LYS A 232 20.76 3.58 8.26
C LYS A 232 20.80 5.05 8.70
N VAL A 233 19.84 5.45 9.52
CA VAL A 233 19.92 6.68 10.30
C VAL A 233 20.58 6.24 11.60
N THR A 234 21.85 6.57 11.74
CA THR A 234 22.54 6.52 13.03
C THR A 234 21.84 7.48 13.98
N ALA A 235 21.01 6.95 14.86
CA ALA A 235 20.56 7.66 16.04
C ALA A 235 20.08 6.62 17.07
N GLN A 236 20.78 6.56 18.20
CA GLN A 236 20.24 6.01 19.44
C GLN A 236 18.80 6.52 19.62
N GLY A 237 17.84 5.59 19.62
CA GLY A 237 16.44 5.92 19.67
C GLY A 237 15.72 4.86 20.47
N MET A 238 15.62 5.10 21.78
CA MET A 238 14.79 4.41 22.76
C MET A 238 13.65 3.60 22.12
N GLU A 239 13.62 2.30 22.39
CA GLU A 239 12.51 1.43 22.00
C GLU A 239 11.18 2.09 22.36
N ASN A 240 10.45 2.53 21.33
CA ASN A 240 9.15 3.14 21.49
C ASN A 240 8.17 2.03 21.90
N ARG A 241 8.09 1.74 23.20
CA ARG A 241 7.18 0.76 23.79
C ARG A 241 5.75 1.26 23.59
N GLY A 242 5.10 0.76 22.53
CA GLY A 242 3.67 1.00 22.31
C GLY A 242 2.85 0.33 23.41
N HIS A 243 1.82 1.01 23.90
CA HIS A 243 0.93 0.51 24.94
C HIS A 243 -0.36 -0.04 24.29
N TRP A 244 -0.93 -1.06 24.92
CA TRP A 244 -2.17 -1.69 24.47
C TRP A 244 -3.37 -0.89 24.97
N ILE A 245 -4.35 -0.69 24.09
CA ILE A 245 -5.63 -0.05 24.39
C ILE A 245 -6.72 -1.05 24.01
N VAL A 246 -7.62 -1.31 24.94
CA VAL A 246 -8.83 -2.10 24.69
C VAL A 246 -10.00 -1.13 24.55
N LYS A 247 -10.78 -1.28 23.49
CA LYS A 247 -12.01 -0.52 23.26
C LYS A 247 -13.15 -1.50 23.08
N VAL A 248 -14.16 -1.40 23.94
CA VAL A 248 -15.37 -2.20 23.83
C VAL A 248 -16.39 -1.45 22.99
N ASP A 249 -16.91 -2.08 21.94
CA ASP A 249 -18.02 -1.54 21.16
C ASP A 249 -19.29 -1.52 22.03
N LYS A 250 -19.97 -0.38 22.08
CA LYS A 250 -21.13 -0.18 22.96
C LYS A 250 -22.38 -0.91 22.48
N CYS A 251 -22.46 -1.22 21.19
CA CYS A 251 -23.63 -1.81 20.56
C CYS A 251 -23.47 -3.34 20.46
N THR A 252 -22.27 -3.84 20.16
CA THR A 252 -22.02 -5.29 19.98
C THR A 252 -21.41 -5.95 21.22
N GLY A 253 -20.78 -5.18 22.11
CA GLY A 253 -20.01 -5.72 23.23
C GLY A 253 -18.66 -6.32 22.82
N GLU A 254 -18.27 -6.21 21.55
CA GLU A 254 -17.00 -6.75 21.06
C GLU A 254 -15.81 -5.95 21.60
N GLU A 255 -14.77 -6.65 22.03
CA GLU A 255 -13.52 -6.05 22.47
C GLU A 255 -12.53 -5.89 21.32
N HIS A 256 -12.14 -4.65 21.03
CA HIS A 256 -11.11 -4.35 20.06
C HIS A 256 -9.82 -3.91 20.74
N VAL A 257 -8.74 -4.64 20.49
CA VAL A 257 -7.42 -4.39 21.09
C VAL A 257 -6.48 -3.76 20.06
N TYR A 258 -5.94 -2.58 20.38
CA TYR A 258 -5.03 -1.84 19.51
C TYR A 258 -3.73 -1.50 20.23
N ARG A 259 -2.60 -1.58 19.53
CA ARG A 259 -1.30 -1.13 20.05
C ARG A 259 -1.00 0.28 19.55
N VAL A 260 -0.94 1.25 20.44
CA VAL A 260 -0.72 2.66 20.10
C VAL A 260 0.70 3.08 20.48
N LYS A 261 1.36 3.85 19.59
CA LYS A 261 2.67 4.47 19.89
C LYS A 261 2.43 5.86 20.48
N SER A 262 3.02 6.15 21.63
CA SER A 262 2.96 7.49 22.22
C SER A 262 3.67 8.52 21.32
N PRO A 263 3.11 9.73 21.13
CA PRO A 263 3.80 10.80 20.43
C PRO A 263 5.04 11.22 21.22
N ARG A 264 6.13 11.57 20.50
CA ARG A 264 7.35 12.10 21.13
C ARG A 264 6.99 13.37 21.91
N ARG A 265 7.17 13.37 23.23
CA ARG A 265 7.26 14.63 24.01
C ARG A 265 8.38 15.45 23.37
N ARG A 266 8.05 16.61 22.79
CA ARG A 266 9.08 17.62 22.55
C ARG A 266 9.41 18.18 23.92
N VAL A 267 10.65 17.97 24.36
CA VAL A 267 11.20 18.77 25.45
C VAL A 267 11.23 20.19 24.93
N VAL A 268 10.43 21.06 25.54
CA VAL A 268 10.61 22.50 25.40
C VAL A 268 11.66 22.82 26.46
N GLU A 269 12.90 23.09 26.02
CA GLU A 269 13.89 23.69 26.89
C GLU A 269 13.41 25.11 27.24
N ALA A 270 13.39 25.40 28.54
CA ALA A 270 13.03 26.69 29.11
C ALA A 270 14.22 27.64 29.07
#